data_AF-A0A5C0B4G1-F1
#
_entry.id   AF-A0A5C0B4G1-F1
#
_cell.length_a   1.000
_cell.length_b   1.000
_cell.length_c   1.000
_cell.angle_alpha   90.00
_cell.angle_beta   90.00
_cell.angle_gamma   90.00
#
_symmetry.space_group_name_H-M   'P 1'
#
loop_
_entity.id
_entity.type
_entity.pdbx_description
1 polymer ?
#
loop_
_entity_poly.entity_id
_entity_poly.type
_entity_poly.pdbx_seq_one_letter_code
_entity_poly.pdbx_strand_id
1 'polypeptide(L)'
;MGIVKISDLMHENLRVVGNALSRSINAQAEHWMRIGMLAELHPELSHQDISKLLIRVEQAGGFDLATVSALIDASPAAASQNLATQP
;
A
#
# COMPACT_ATOMS: atom_id res chain seq x y z
N MET A 1 0.70 -9.49 -19.21
CA MET A 1 0.59 -9.50 -17.74
C MET A 1 1.35 -10.72 -17.23
N GLY A 2 2.26 -10.56 -16.27
CA GLY A 2 2.95 -11.70 -15.66
C GLY A 2 2.02 -12.46 -14.71
N ILE A 3 2.01 -13.78 -14.76
CA ILE A 3 1.19 -14.62 -13.88
C ILE A 3 2.01 -14.92 -12.62
N VAL A 4 1.51 -14.46 -11.46
CA VAL A 4 2.09 -14.82 -10.17
C VAL A 4 1.34 -16.05 -9.64
N LYS A 5 2.07 -17.13 -9.37
CA LYS A 5 1.50 -18.35 -8.76
C LYS A 5 1.47 -18.21 -7.24
N ILE A 6 0.36 -18.59 -6.63
CA ILE A 6 0.16 -18.68 -5.19
C ILE A 6 -0.42 -20.04 -4.84
N SER A 7 -0.38 -20.44 -3.56
CA SER A 7 -0.98 -21.70 -3.12
C SER A 7 -2.51 -21.67 -3.22
N ASP A 8 -3.13 -22.83 -3.39
CA ASP A 8 -4.60 -22.96 -3.46
C ASP A 8 -5.28 -22.40 -2.21
N LEU A 9 -4.71 -22.67 -1.03
CA LEU A 9 -5.20 -22.12 0.24
C LEU A 9 -5.22 -20.58 0.22
N MET A 10 -4.16 -19.96 -0.31
CA MET A 10 -4.08 -18.50 -0.38
C MET A 10 -5.06 -17.92 -1.40
N HIS A 11 -5.28 -18.62 -2.52
CA HIS A 11 -6.28 -18.25 -3.50
C HIS A 11 -7.70 -18.27 -2.91
N GLU A 12 -8.04 -19.28 -2.10
CA GLU A 12 -9.33 -19.34 -1.40
C GLU A 12 -9.46 -18.24 -0.33
N ASN A 13 -8.40 -17.95 0.42
CA ASN A 13 -8.40 -16.83 1.36
C ASN A 13 -8.66 -15.48 0.66
N LEU A 14 -8.03 -15.25 -0.50
CA LEU A 14 -8.27 -14.06 -1.31
C LEU A 14 -9.72 -13.99 -1.82
N ARG A 15 -10.31 -15.12 -2.21
CA ARG A 15 -11.71 -15.20 -2.65
C ARG A 15 -12.67 -14.79 -1.52
N VAL A 16 -12.49 -15.36 -0.32
CA VAL A 16 -13.34 -15.05 0.84
C VAL A 16 -13.24 -13.57 1.22
N VAL A 17 -12.02 -13.06 1.37
CA VAL A 17 -11.78 -11.67 1.77
C VAL A 17 -12.22 -10.69 0.69
N GLY A 18 -11.92 -10.99 -0.59
CA GLY A 18 -12.33 -10.16 -1.72
C GLY A 18 -13.85 -10.01 -1.78
N ASN A 19 -14.60 -11.10 -1.65
CA ASN A 19 -16.06 -11.06 -1.59
C ASN A 19 -16.56 -10.21 -0.40
N ALA A 20 -15.97 -10.38 0.79
CA ALA A 20 -16.35 -9.61 1.98
C ALA A 20 -16.07 -8.10 1.84
N LEU A 21 -15.01 -7.72 1.13
CA LEU A 21 -14.59 -6.34 0.92
C LEU A 21 -15.04 -5.76 -0.43
N SER A 22 -15.92 -6.45 -1.15
CA SER A 22 -16.42 -6.06 -2.47
C SER A 22 -15.32 -5.78 -3.51
N ARG A 23 -14.31 -6.66 -3.57
CA ARG A 23 -13.19 -6.62 -4.52
C ARG A 23 -13.09 -7.91 -5.33
N SER A 24 -12.59 -7.81 -6.56
CA SER A 24 -12.16 -9.00 -7.31
C SER A 24 -10.96 -9.67 -6.63
N ILE A 25 -10.71 -10.95 -6.93
CA ILE A 25 -9.57 -11.69 -6.37
C ILE A 25 -8.24 -10.97 -6.68
N ASN A 26 -8.09 -10.49 -7.92
CA ASN A 26 -6.89 -9.75 -8.33
C ASN A 26 -6.77 -8.41 -7.58
N ALA A 27 -7.87 -7.65 -7.46
CA ALA A 27 -7.84 -6.39 -6.73
C ALA A 27 -7.53 -6.59 -5.24
N GLN A 28 -8.01 -7.68 -4.64
CA GLN A 28 -7.67 -8.02 -3.26
C GLN A 28 -6.21 -8.45 -3.11
N ALA A 29 -5.68 -9.22 -4.08
CA ALA A 29 -4.26 -9.60 -4.10
C ALA A 29 -3.36 -8.36 -4.22
N GLU A 30 -3.65 -7.48 -5.18
CA GLU A 30 -2.94 -6.21 -5.35
C GLU A 30 -2.99 -5.35 -4.09
N HIS A 31 -4.15 -5.27 -3.43
CA HIS A 31 -4.28 -4.50 -2.19
C HIS A 31 -3.35 -5.01 -1.08
N TRP A 32 -3.30 -6.32 -0.86
CA TRP A 32 -2.37 -6.92 0.10
C TRP A 32 -0.91 -6.74 -0.29
N MET A 33 -0.57 -6.86 -1.58
CA MET A 33 0.79 -6.60 -2.07
C MET A 33 1.22 -5.16 -1.84
N ARG A 34 0.33 -4.19 -2.12
CA ARG A 34 0.59 -2.76 -1.87
C ARG A 34 0.77 -2.47 -0.38
N ILE A 35 -0.09 -3.02 0.48
CA ILE A 35 0.05 -2.86 1.94
C ILE A 35 1.38 -3.45 2.43
N GLY A 36 1.68 -4.70 2.06
CA GLY A 36 2.91 -5.38 2.49
C GLY A 36 4.17 -4.66 2.02
N MET A 37 4.18 -4.23 0.76
CA MET A 37 5.31 -3.46 0.21
C MET A 37 5.51 -2.13 0.94
N LEU A 38 4.44 -1.38 1.21
CA LEU A 38 4.56 -0.10 1.92
C LEU A 38 4.95 -0.28 3.38
N ALA A 39 4.44 -1.31 4.05
CA ALA A 39 4.83 -1.61 5.43
C ALA A 39 6.31 -2.03 5.55
N GLU A 40 6.84 -2.73 4.55
CA GLU A 40 8.26 -3.12 4.49
C GLU A 40 9.17 -1.91 4.20
N LEU A 41 8.79 -1.06 3.24
CA LEU A 41 9.59 0.10 2.83
C LEU A 41 9.53 1.27 3.82
N HIS A 42 8.41 1.40 4.54
CA HIS A 42 8.12 2.50 5.45
C HIS A 42 7.60 1.94 6.79
N PRO A 43 8.48 1.29 7.59
CA PRO A 43 8.09 0.64 8.85
C PRO A 43 7.53 1.62 9.90
N GLU A 44 7.77 2.91 9.73
CA GLU A 44 7.22 3.99 10.56
C GLU A 44 5.75 4.29 10.30
N LEU A 45 5.20 3.87 9.16
CA LEU A 45 3.80 4.13 8.81
C LEU A 45 2.88 3.09 9.43
N SER A 46 1.86 3.56 10.16
CA SER A 46 0.81 2.68 10.65
C SER A 46 -0.05 2.16 9.50
N HIS A 47 -0.79 1.06 9.71
CA HIS A 47 -1.76 0.57 8.74
C HIS A 47 -2.80 1.65 8.34
N GLN A 48 -3.17 2.54 9.27
CA GLN A 48 -4.06 3.66 8.99
C GLN A 48 -3.42 4.67 8.04
N ASP A 49 -2.12 4.97 8.22
CA ASP A 49 -1.39 5.89 7.37
C ASP A 49 -1.17 5.33 5.97
N ILE A 50 -0.84 4.03 5.87
CA ILE A 50 -0.78 3.30 4.60
C ILE A 50 -2.13 3.37 3.89
N SER A 51 -3.23 3.15 4.61
CA SER A 51 -4.58 3.22 4.03
C SER A 51 -4.89 4.61 3.46
N LYS A 52 -4.57 5.68 4.20
CA LYS A 52 -4.72 7.07 3.73
C LYS A 52 -3.81 7.38 2.54
N LEU A 53 -2.60 6.85 2.52
CA LEU A 53 -1.66 7.01 1.42
C LEU A 53 -2.21 6.36 0.15
N LEU A 54 -2.70 5.12 0.22
CA LEU A 54 -3.30 4.42 -0.92
C LEU A 54 -4.49 5.18 -1.52
N ILE A 55 -5.33 5.82 -0.69
CA ILE A 55 -6.43 6.68 -1.17
C ILE A 55 -5.87 7.89 -1.94
N ARG A 56 -4.85 8.56 -1.39
CA ARG A 56 -4.23 9.73 -2.04
C ARG A 56 -3.56 9.36 -3.37
N VAL A 57 -2.91 8.20 -3.42
CA VAL A 57 -2.28 7.66 -4.63
C VAL A 57 -3.33 7.40 -5.71
N GLU A 58 -4.46 6.77 -5.36
CA GLU A 58 -5.56 6.55 -6.32
C GLU A 58 -6.12 7.89 -6.86
N GLN A 59 -6.32 8.88 -5.98
CA GLN A 59 -6.74 10.23 -6.37
C GLN A 59 -5.72 10.95 -7.27
N ALA A 60 -4.44 10.59 -7.17
CA ALA A 60 -3.36 11.14 -7.99
C ALA A 60 -3.23 10.47 -9.38
N GLY A 61 -4.09 9.49 -9.71
CA GLY A 61 -4.13 8.86 -11.03
C GLY A 61 -3.64 7.41 -11.05
N GLY A 62 -3.43 6.79 -9.89
CA GLY A 62 -3.14 5.37 -9.76
C GLY A 62 -1.85 5.07 -9.02
N PHE A 63 -1.56 3.78 -8.85
CA PHE A 63 -0.47 3.31 -8.03
C PHE A 63 0.85 3.11 -8.79
N ASP A 64 1.87 3.90 -8.43
CA ASP A 64 3.27 3.66 -8.77
C ASP A 64 4.19 4.19 -7.64
N LEU A 65 5.42 3.66 -7.56
CA LEU A 65 6.34 4.00 -6.46
C LEU A 65 6.83 5.46 -6.49
N ALA A 66 6.90 6.10 -7.66
CA ALA A 66 7.31 7.51 -7.75
C ALA A 66 6.22 8.43 -7.16
N THR A 67 4.95 8.14 -7.46
CA THR A 67 3.79 8.84 -6.88
C THR A 67 3.71 8.63 -5.36
N VAL A 68 3.96 7.39 -4.88
CA VAL A 68 4.03 7.09 -3.45
C VAL A 68 5.12 7.92 -2.77
N SER A 69 6.35 7.90 -3.30
CA SER A 69 7.48 8.65 -2.72
C SER A 69 7.16 10.14 -2.63
N ALA A 70 6.68 10.75 -3.72
CA ALA A 70 6.33 12.16 -3.74
C ALA A 70 5.26 12.53 -2.70
N LEU A 71 4.27 11.67 -2.46
CA LEU A 71 3.21 11.88 -1.47
C LEU A 71 3.67 11.67 -0.02
N ILE A 72 4.68 10.84 0.20
CA ILE A 72 5.31 10.67 1.52
C ILE A 72 6.17 11.90 1.84
N ASP A 73 6.98 12.36 0.88
CA ASP A 73 7.85 13.54 1.05
C ASP A 73 7.03 14.83 1.25
N ALA A 74 5.88 14.94 0.58
CA ALA A 74 4.95 16.04 0.77
C ALA A 74 4.16 15.98 2.10
N SER A 75 4.26 14.89 2.86
CA SER A 75 3.54 14.73 4.12
C SER A 75 4.23 15.52 5.24
N PRO A 76 3.51 16.39 5.99
CA PRO A 76 4.10 17.16 7.10
C PRO A 76 4.65 16.27 8.23
N ALA A 77 4.27 15.00 8.31
CA ALA A 77 4.85 14.04 9.24
C ALA A 77 6.31 13.68 8.92
N ALA A 78 6.70 13.65 7.63
CA ALA A 78 8.09 13.44 7.22
C ALA A 78 8.97 14.69 7.47
N ALA A 79 8.38 15.88 7.35
CA ALA A 79 9.06 17.14 7.63
C ALA A 79 9.54 17.27 9.09
N SER A 80 8.76 16.72 10.04
CA SER A 80 9.16 16.70 11.47
C SER A 80 10.30 15.73 11.77
N GLN A 81 10.45 14.66 10.98
CA GLN A 81 11.56 13.71 11.16
C GLN A 81 12.89 14.29 10.62
N ASN A 82 12.84 15.05 9.53
CA ASN A 82 14.03 15.72 8.95
C ASN A 82 14.57 16.90 9.79
N LEU A 83 13.81 17.41 10.76
CA LEU A 83 14.28 18.46 11.67
C LEU A 83 15.00 17.90 12.91
N ALA A 84 14.72 16.65 13.30
CA ALA A 84 15.32 16.03 14.48
C ALA A 84 16.70 15.37 14.23
N THR A 85 17.20 15.39 12.98
CA THR A 85 18.46 14.73 12.59
C THR A 85 19.52 15.70 12.06
N GLN A 86 19.32 17.02 12.15
CA GLN A 86 20.35 18.00 11.81
C GLN A 86 21.19 18.35 13.06
N PRO A 87 22.53 18.29 12.99
CA PRO A 87 23.43 18.57 14.11
C PRO A 87 23.43 20.04 14.54
#